data_AF-A0A3Q2X925-F1
#
_entry.id   AF-A0A3Q2X925-F1
#
_cell.length_a   1.000
_cell.length_b   1.000
_cell.length_c   1.000
_cell.angle_alpha   90.00
_cell.angle_beta   90.00
_cell.angle_gamma   90.00
#
_symmetry.space_group_name_H-M   'P 1'
#
loop_
_entity.id
_entity.type
_entity.pdbx_description
1 polymer ?
#
loop_
_entity_poly.entity_id
_entity_poly.type
_entity_poly.pdbx_seq_one_letter_code
_entity_poly.pdbx_strand_id
1 'polypeptide(L)' 'LFSKIDVNGDNAHPLWKWMKAQPKGKGTFGNNIKWNFTKFLINKEGQVVKRYGVDLYVSCVCLETLPIYQTLPHIQM' A
#
# COMPACT_ATOMS: atom_id res chain seq x y z
N LEU A 1 14.68 -0.95 19.18
CA LEU A 1 14.50 0.09 18.15
C LEU A 1 14.63 -0.58 16.77
N PHE A 2 13.84 -0.20 15.77
CA PHE A 2 13.91 -0.79 14.42
C PHE A 2 15.01 -0.14 13.56
N SER A 3 15.67 -0.91 12.71
CA SER A 3 16.70 -0.41 11.78
C SER A 3 16.09 0.12 10.49
N LYS A 4 16.80 1.05 9.84
CA LYS A 4 16.46 1.52 8.49
C LYS A 4 16.60 0.35 7.50
N ILE A 5 15.64 0.23 6.59
CA ILE A 5 15.60 -0.80 5.54
C ILE A 5 15.49 -0.16 4.16
N ASP A 6 15.96 -0.88 3.15
CA ASP A 6 15.83 -0.46 1.75
C ASP A 6 14.48 -0.86 1.16
N VAL A 7 13.91 0.02 0.35
CA VAL A 7 12.60 -0.16 -0.30
C VAL A 7 12.71 -0.49 -1.79
N ASN A 8 13.87 -0.22 -2.41
CA ASN A 8 14.17 -0.42 -3.82
C ASN A 8 15.51 -1.15 -4.00
N GLY A 9 15.75 -1.66 -5.22
CA GLY A 9 16.97 -2.39 -5.56
C GLY A 9 16.99 -3.84 -5.06
N ASP A 10 18.13 -4.50 -5.24
CA ASP A 10 18.30 -5.93 -4.96
C ASP A 10 18.28 -6.24 -3.47
N ASN A 11 18.72 -5.29 -2.63
CA ASN A 11 18.69 -5.39 -1.17
C ASN A 11 17.36 -4.96 -0.55
N ALA A 12 16.34 -4.66 -1.38
CA ALA A 12 15.03 -4.27 -0.85
C ALA A 12 14.46 -5.36 0.05
N HIS A 13 13.91 -4.94 1.19
CA HIS A 13 13.33 -5.88 2.15
C HIS A 13 12.23 -6.73 1.50
N PRO A 14 12.11 -8.04 1.81
CA PRO A 14 11.17 -8.94 1.16
C PRO A 14 9.73 -8.44 1.13
N LEU A 15 9.28 -7.79 2.21
CA LEU A 15 7.95 -7.17 2.31
C LEU A 15 7.72 -6.11 1.22
N TRP A 16 8.70 -5.24 0.94
CA TRP A 16 8.59 -4.22 -0.10
C TRP A 16 8.60 -4.82 -1.50
N LYS A 17 9.38 -5.89 -1.72
CA LYS A 17 9.35 -6.65 -2.98
C LYS A 17 7.97 -7.28 -3.20
N TRP A 18 7.43 -7.92 -2.16
CA TRP A 18 6.10 -8.53 -2.19
C TRP A 18 5.00 -7.51 -2.48
N MET A 19 4.95 -6.38 -1.77
CA MET A 19 3.92 -5.34 -1.98
C MET A 19 3.95 -4.79 -3.41
N LYS A 20 5.16 -4.54 -3.96
CA LYS A 20 5.33 -4.07 -5.34
C LYS A 20 4.94 -5.10 -6.40
N ALA A 21 5.06 -6.40 -6.08
CA ALA A 21 4.73 -7.49 -7.01
C ALA A 21 3.21 -7.72 -7.14
N GLN A 22 2.42 -7.36 -6.11
CA GLN A 22 0.97 -7.55 -6.10
C GLN A 22 0.29 -6.79 -7.25
N PRO A 23 -0.78 -7.33 -7.86
CA PRO A 23 -1.44 -6.72 -9.03
C PRO A 23 -1.84 -5.25 -8.80
N LYS A 24 -2.42 -4.93 -7.64
CA LYS A 24 -2.85 -3.56 -7.27
C LYS A 24 -1.76 -2.73 -6.58
N GLY A 25 -0.57 -3.32 -6.38
CA GLY A 25 0.62 -2.65 -5.84
C GLY A 25 1.59 -2.17 -6.92
N LYS A 26 1.38 -2.57 -8.18
CA LYS A 26 2.23 -2.18 -9.30
C LYS A 26 2.11 -0.67 -9.57
N GLY A 27 3.24 -0.06 -9.91
CA GLY A 27 3.27 1.33 -10.36
C GLY A 27 2.89 1.43 -11.83
N THR A 28 2.39 2.58 -12.26
CA THR A 28 2.01 2.84 -13.66
C THR A 28 3.22 2.89 -14.60
N PHE A 29 4.37 3.35 -14.10
CA PHE A 29 5.63 3.44 -14.83
C PHE A 29 6.74 2.78 -14.01
N GLY A 30 6.76 1.44 -14.05
CA GLY A 30 7.68 0.61 -13.27
C GLY A 30 7.27 0.45 -11.81
N ASN A 31 7.81 -0.59 -11.16
CA ASN A 31 7.37 -0.97 -9.82
C ASN A 31 8.07 -0.22 -8.69
N ASN A 32 9.15 0.49 -8.95
CA ASN A 32 9.94 1.16 -7.92
C ASN A 32 9.13 2.23 -7.16
N ILE A 33 9.49 2.43 -5.88
CA ILE A 33 8.98 3.52 -5.06
C ILE A 33 9.70 4.80 -5.47
N LYS A 34 9.01 5.70 -6.18
CA LYS A 34 9.60 6.91 -6.77
C LYS A 34 9.94 7.98 -5.74
N TRP A 35 9.13 8.10 -4.69
CA TRP A 35 9.26 9.14 -3.69
C TRP A 35 8.86 8.65 -2.29
N ASN A 36 9.31 9.40 -1.29
CA ASN A 36 8.92 9.21 0.11
C ASN A 36 7.39 9.35 0.26
N PHE A 37 6.82 8.67 1.26
CA PHE A 37 5.38 8.66 1.55
C PHE A 37 4.48 7.97 0.51
N THR A 38 5.00 7.01 -0.24
CA THR A 38 4.15 6.05 -0.95
C THR A 38 3.46 5.15 0.07
N LYS A 39 2.13 5.00 -0.03
CA LYS A 39 1.34 4.16 0.90
C LYS A 39 0.72 2.98 0.17
N PHE A 40 0.53 1.87 0.89
CA PHE A 40 -0.18 0.69 0.40
C PHE A 40 -1.33 0.38 1.37
N LEU A 41 -2.51 0.13 0.81
CA LEU A 41 -3.65 -0.39 1.57
C LEU A 41 -3.69 -1.90 1.43
N ILE A 42 -3.73 -2.59 2.56
CA ILE A 42 -3.79 -4.05 2.65
C ILE A 42 -5.09 -4.41 3.39
N ASN A 43 -5.86 -5.36 2.87
CA ASN A 43 -7.08 -5.85 3.53
C ASN A 43 -6.76 -6.86 4.64
N LYS A 44 -7.80 -7.33 5.34
CA LYS A 44 -7.66 -8.30 6.44
C LYS A 44 -7.16 -9.66 5.96
N GLU A 45 -7.40 -9.97 4.69
CA GLU A 45 -6.97 -11.21 4.03
C GLU A 45 -5.49 -11.14 3.57
N GLY A 46 -4.78 -10.04 3.84
CA GLY A 46 -3.36 -9.88 3.52
C GLY A 46 -3.09 -9.58 2.04
N GLN A 47 -4.06 -9.04 1.31
CA GLN A 47 -3.95 -8.67 -0.10
C GLN A 47 -3.82 -7.16 -0.27
N VAL A 48 -2.96 -6.72 -1.19
CA VAL A 48 -2.84 -5.29 -1.54
C VAL A 48 -4.07 -4.86 -2.32
N VAL A 49 -4.81 -3.91 -1.76
CA VAL A 49 -6.04 -3.35 -2.33
C VAL A 49 -5.74 -2.15 -3.22
N LYS A 50 -4.81 -1.28 -2.80
CA LYS A 50 -4.47 -0.05 -3.55
C LYS A 50 -3.10 0.48 -3.16
N ARG A 51 -2.44 1.16 -4.11
CA ARG A 51 -1.21 1.94 -3.91
C ARG A 51 -1.50 3.42 -4.09
N TYR A 52 -0.99 4.24 -3.18
CA TYR A 52 -1.17 5.70 -3.16
C TYR A 52 0.17 6.42 -3.36
N GLY A 53 0.16 7.41 -4.24
CA GLY A 53 1.30 8.31 -4.47
C GLY A 53 1.50 9.36 -3.37
N VAL A 54 2.50 10.21 -3.57
CA VAL A 54 2.82 11.32 -2.66
C VAL A 54 1.75 12.43 -2.71
N ASP A 55 1.16 12.68 -3.87
CA ASP A 55 0.27 13.82 -4.13
C ASP A 55 -1.07 13.74 -3.40
N LEU A 56 -1.39 12.58 -2.82
CA LEU A 56 -2.61 12.37 -2.06
C LEU A 56 -2.40 12.74 -0.60
N TYR A 57 -3.10 13.80 -0.18
CA TYR A 57 -3.30 14.14 1.22
C TYR A 57 -3.82 12.92 1.97
N VAL A 58 -3.34 12.72 3.20
CA VAL A 58 -3.76 11.59 4.05
C VAL A 58 -5.28 11.60 4.25
N SER A 59 -5.89 12.77 4.33
CA SER A 59 -7.36 12.92 4.39
C SER A 59 -8.07 12.30 3.19
N CYS A 60 -7.53 12.47 1.98
CA CYS A 60 -8.10 11.91 0.76
C CYS A 60 -7.99 10.38 0.74
N VAL A 61 -6.88 9.83 1.25
CA VAL A 61 -6.73 8.37 1.46
C VAL A 61 -7.78 7.84 2.43
N CYS A 62 -7.99 8.52 3.57
CA CYS A 62 -9.01 8.11 4.53
C CYS A 62 -10.40 8.08 3.88
N LEU A 63 -10.80 9.16 3.20
CA LEU A 63 -12.10 9.25 2.53
C LEU A 63 -12.30 8.16 1.46
N GLU A 64 -11.27 7.81 0.70
CA GLU A 64 -11.34 6.73 -0.28
C GLU A 64 -11.39 5.33 0.34
N THR A 65 -10.85 5.16 1.56
CA THR A 65 -10.93 3.89 2.28
C THR A 65 -12.26 3.68 2.98
N LEU A 66 -13.00 4.75 3.31
CA LEU A 66 -14.29 4.65 4.02
C LEU A 66 -15.30 3.75 3.30
N PRO A 67 -15.54 3.88 1.98
CA PRO A 67 -16.45 2.96 1.28
C PRO A 67 -15.96 1.53 1.29
N ILE A 68 -14.64 1.29 1.23
CA ILE A 68 -14.06 -0.06 1.31
C ILE A 68 -14.34 -0.67 2.69
N TYR A 69 -14.18 0.10 3.77
CA TYR A 69 -14.52 -0.34 5.11
C TYR A 69 -16.02 -0.58 5.32
N GLN A 70 -16.88 0.24 4.72
CA GLN A 70 -18.33 0.16 4.84
C GLN A 70 -18.97 -0.92 3.94
N THR A 71 -18.29 -1.33 2.88
CA THR A 71 -18.77 -2.39 1.95
C THR A 71 -18.29 -3.79 2.34
N LEU A 72 -17.38 -3.90 3.31
CA LEU A 72 -17.10 -5.18 3.94
C LEU A 72 -18.37 -5.67 4.62
N PRO A 73 -18.74 -6.96 4.48
CA PRO A 73 -19.88 -7.50 5.18
C PRO A 73 -19.65 -7.21 6.67
N HIS A 74 -20.50 -6.33 7.21
CA HIS A 74 -20.57 -6.10 8.63
C HIS A 74 -20.75 -7.47 9.26
N ILE A 75 -19.72 -7.96 9.96
CA ILE A 75 -19.94 -8.93 11.02
C ILE A 75 -20.83 -8.19 12.00
N GLN A 76 -22.14 -8.41 11.87
CA GLN A 76 -23.08 -8.08 12.92
C GLN A 76 -22.69 -8.98 14.08
N MET A 77 -22.05 -8.40 15.10
CA MET A 77 -22.13 -8.93 16.45
C MET A 77 -23.50 -8.58 17.01
#